data_AF-A0A6J6LV35-F1
#
_entry.id   AF-A0A6J6LV35-F1
#
_cell.length_a   1.000
_cell.length_b   1.000
_cell.length_c   1.000
_cell.angle_alpha   90.00
_cell.angle_beta   90.00
_cell.angle_gamma   90.00
#
_symmetry.space_group_name_H-M   'P 1'
#
loop_
_entity.id
_entity.type
_entity.pdbx_description
1 polymer ?
#
loop_
_entity_poly.entity_id
_entity_poly.type
_entity_poly.pdbx_seq_one_letter_code
_entity_poly.pdbx_strand_id
1 'polypeptide(L)' 'MIESELTEDSGHLTPSLKIKREVVTRDFAPIIDEIYGGAPTTSEALKIQD' A
#
# COMPACT_ATOMS: atom_id res chain seq x y z
N MET A 1 -11.13 1.98 15.97
CA MET A 1 -10.72 0.56 15.92
C MET A 1 -9.92 0.35 14.65
N ILE A 2 -9.00 -0.61 14.62
CA ILE A 2 -8.30 -1.01 13.40
C ILE A 2 -9.07 -2.18 12.79
N GLU A 3 -9.33 -2.11 11.48
CA GLU A 3 -10.14 -3.12 10.77
C GLU A 3 -9.36 -4.39 10.43
N SER A 4 -8.03 -4.29 10.34
CA SER A 4 -7.15 -5.40 9.96
C SER A 4 -5.73 -5.23 10.52
N GLU A 5 -5.19 -6.31 11.10
CA GLU A 5 -3.82 -6.39 11.59
C GLU A 5 -2.94 -7.20 10.64
N LEU A 6 -1.65 -6.83 10.53
CA LEU A 6 -0.67 -7.64 9.81
C LEU A 6 -0.11 -8.70 10.76
N THR A 7 -0.35 -9.97 10.46
CA THR A 7 0.06 -11.09 11.33
C THR A 7 0.73 -12.20 10.52
N GLU A 8 1.31 -13.17 11.22
CA GLU A 8 1.78 -14.41 10.57
C GLU A 8 0.61 -15.25 10.06
N ASP A 9 -0.47 -15.35 10.84
CA ASP A 9 -1.69 -16.13 10.52
C ASP A 9 -2.39 -15.63 9.25
N SER A 10 -2.46 -14.31 9.07
CA SER A 10 -2.97 -13.69 7.84
C SER A 10 -2.01 -13.81 6.66
N GLY A 11 -0.77 -14.25 6.91
CA GLY A 11 0.27 -14.41 5.89
C GLY A 11 1.06 -13.14 5.60
N HIS A 12 0.70 -11.99 6.17
CA HIS A 12 1.35 -10.70 5.92
C HIS A 12 2.76 -10.60 6.53
N LEU A 13 3.05 -11.40 7.57
CA LEU A 13 4.36 -11.47 8.21
C LEU A 13 5.07 -12.80 7.96
N THR A 14 6.40 -12.74 7.99
CA THR A 14 7.29 -13.92 8.13
C THR A 14 7.39 -14.34 9.60
N PRO A 15 7.89 -15.56 9.91
CA PRO A 15 8.15 -15.96 11.30
C PRO A 15 9.13 -15.09 12.07
N SER A 16 9.91 -14.25 11.39
CA SER A 16 10.78 -13.25 12.02
C SER A 16 10.17 -11.84 12.02
N LEU A 17 8.84 -11.73 11.88
CA LEU A 17 8.05 -10.49 11.88
C LEU A 17 8.40 -9.48 10.78
N LYS A 18 9.02 -9.92 9.68
CA LYS A 18 9.20 -9.08 8.49
C LYS A 18 7.94 -9.06 7.65
N ILE A 19 7.58 -7.89 7.11
CA ILE A 19 6.47 -7.70 6.17
C ILE A 19 6.76 -8.43 4.85
N LYS A 20 5.79 -9.22 4.39
CA LYS A 20 5.78 -9.78 3.03
C LYS A 20 5.14 -8.75 2.09
N ARG A 21 5.99 -7.85 1.56
CA ARG A 21 5.54 -6.69 0.75
C ARG A 21 4.56 -7.08 -0.36
N GLU A 22 4.86 -8.12 -1.14
CA GLU A 22 4.01 -8.54 -2.26
C GLU A 22 2.58 -8.90 -1.82
N VAL A 23 2.45 -9.66 -0.73
CA VAL A 23 1.14 -10.06 -0.17
C VAL A 23 0.39 -8.83 0.32
N VAL A 24 1.03 -7.97 1.12
CA VAL A 24 0.40 -6.76 1.65
C VAL A 24 -0.01 -5.81 0.52
N THR A 25 0.87 -5.55 -0.46
CA THR A 25 0.53 -4.65 -1.56
C THR A 25 -0.61 -5.19 -2.40
N ARG A 26 -0.66 -6.49 -2.68
CA ARG A 26 -1.76 -7.10 -3.42
C ARG A 26 -3.08 -7.02 -2.66
N ASP A 27 -3.08 -7.41 -1.38
CA ASP A 27 -4.30 -7.53 -0.59
C ASP A 27 -4.90 -6.14 -0.26
N PHE A 28 -4.06 -5.10 -0.16
CA PHE A 28 -4.48 -3.72 0.11
C PHE A 28 -4.48 -2.82 -1.13
N ALA A 29 -4.29 -3.37 -2.34
CA ALA A 29 -4.24 -2.60 -3.59
C ALA A 29 -5.43 -1.63 -3.76
N PRO A 30 -6.70 -2.04 -3.51
CA PRO A 30 -7.83 -1.12 -3.66
C PRO A 30 -7.75 0.12 -2.76
N ILE A 31 -7.25 -0.02 -1.54
CA ILE A 31 -7.11 1.08 -0.57
C ILE A 31 -5.95 1.98 -0.97
N ILE A 32 -4.84 1.40 -1.42
CA ILE A 32 -3.69 2.14 -1.95
C ILE A 32 -4.13 2.99 -3.15
N ASP A 33 -4.90 2.39 -4.06
CA ASP A 33 -5.42 3.06 -5.24
C ASP A 33 -6.46 4.14 -4.89
N GLU A 34 -7.28 3.94 -3.86
CA GLU A 34 -8.20 4.97 -3.38
C GLU A 34 -7.43 6.21 -2.85
N ILE A 35 -6.35 6.00 -2.11
CA ILE A 35 -5.56 7.08 -1.51
C ILE A 35 -4.73 7.83 -2.57
N TYR A 36 -4.13 7.10 -3.52
CA TYR A 36 -3.12 7.67 -4.42
C TYR A 36 -3.53 7.71 -5.89
N GLY A 37 -4.51 6.92 -6.34
CA GLY A 37 -4.86 6.76 -7.76
C GLY A 37 -5.49 7.99 -8.42
N GLY A 38 -6.02 8.93 -7.63
CA GLY A 38 -6.55 10.20 -8.13
C GLY A 38 -5.61 11.41 -7.93
N ALA A 39 -4.49 11.24 -7.24
CA ALA A 39 -3.56 12.33 -6.97
C ALA A 39 -2.61 12.53 -8.16
N PRO A 40 -2.39 13.77 -8.63
CA PRO A 40 -1.35 14.03 -9.62
C PRO A 40 -0.02 13.57 -9.04
N THR A 41 0.69 12.71 -9.76
CA THR A 41 2.01 12.27 -9.32
C THR A 41 2.93 13.50 -9.23
N THR A 42 3.88 13.51 -8.29
CA THR A 42 4.81 14.65 -8.11
C THR A 42 5.52 15.01 -9.41
N SER A 43 5.77 14.03 -10.27
CA SER A 43 6.33 14.20 -11.61
C SER A 43 5.35 14.81 -12.63
N GLU A 44 4.04 14.58 -12.50
CA GLU A 44 3.01 15.21 -13.33
C GLU A 44 2.71 16.63 -12.87
N ALA A 45 2.73 16.90 -11.57
CA ALA A 45 2.57 18.26 -11.03
C ALA A 45 3.69 19.20 -11.50
N LEU A 46 4.91 18.69 -11.74
CA LEU A 46 6.03 19.46 -12.25
C LEU A 46 5.90 19.82 -13.74
N LYS A 47 5.21 18.99 -14.53
CA LYS A 47 5.00 19.23 -15.98
C LYS A 47 3.94 20.30 -16.28
N ILE A 48 3.17 20.72 -15.27
CA ILE A 48 2.11 21.74 -15.40
C ILE A 48 2.68 23.17 -15.32
N GLN A 49 3.98 23.31 -15.03
CA GLN A 49 4.64 24.62 -14.86
C GLN A 49 5.38 25.14 -16.10
N ASP A 50 5.26 24.48 -17.26
CA ASP A 50 5.83 24.90 -18.55
C ASP A 50 4.77 25.44 -19.53
#